data_AF-A0A7J2KA76-F1
#
_entry.id   AF-A0A7J2KA76-F1
#
_cell.length_a   1.000
_cell.length_b   1.000
_cell.length_c   1.000
_cell.angle_alpha   90.00
_cell.angle_beta   90.00
_cell.angle_gamma   90.00
#
_symmetry.space_group_name_H-M   'P 1'
#
loop_
_entity.id
_entity.type
_entity.pdbx_description
1 polymer ?
#
loop_
_entity_poly.entity_id
_entity_poly.type
_entity_poly.pdbx_seq_one_letter_code
_entity_poly.pdbx_strand_id
1 'polypeptide(L)'
;MPRTKSKMKIDEKVLRQAVKAAQRQPRLAFYSPVAACILNYWKSAVPRFSMSEFLANIVEKELAKRWPKLYRMAEAKVKTKFRTRRRRRSSE
;
A
#
# COMPACT_ATOMS: atom_id res chain seq x y z
N MET A 1 4.32 22.59 -0.15
CA MET A 1 2.98 22.19 0.37
C MET A 1 1.89 22.63 -0.59
N PRO A 2 0.86 21.82 -0.85
CA PRO A 2 -0.50 22.32 -1.06
C PRO A 2 -1.40 21.78 0.06
N ARG A 3 -1.92 22.61 0.98
CA ARG A 3 -3.06 23.54 0.91
C ARG A 3 -4.40 22.87 0.55
N THR A 4 -5.38 23.13 1.41
CA THR A 4 -6.83 22.87 1.34
C THR A 4 -7.30 21.47 1.74
N LYS A 5 -7.82 21.36 2.98
CA LYS A 5 -8.75 20.31 3.43
C LYS A 5 -10.10 20.49 2.71
N SER A 6 -10.13 20.32 1.39
CA SER A 6 -11.41 20.14 0.70
C SER A 6 -11.99 18.80 1.18
N LYS A 7 -13.31 18.75 1.44
CA LYS A 7 -14.02 17.47 1.59
C LYS A 7 -13.97 16.78 0.23
N MET A 8 -12.83 16.21 -0.12
CA MET A 8 -12.59 15.54 -1.40
C MET A 8 -13.56 14.38 -1.46
N LYS A 9 -14.63 14.54 -2.24
CA LYS A 9 -15.60 13.49 -2.51
C LYS A 9 -14.83 12.43 -3.31
N ILE A 10 -14.57 11.30 -2.68
CA ILE A 10 -13.82 10.20 -3.31
C ILE A 10 -14.65 9.69 -4.48
N ASP A 11 -14.07 9.71 -5.67
CA ASP A 11 -14.69 9.13 -6.85
C ASP A 11 -14.63 7.60 -6.76
N GLU A 12 -15.80 6.97 -6.67
CA GLU A 12 -15.88 5.52 -6.56
C GLU A 12 -15.47 4.77 -7.82
N LYS A 13 -15.69 5.34 -9.01
CA LYS A 13 -15.30 4.72 -10.28
C LYS A 13 -13.77 4.65 -10.34
N VAL A 14 -13.10 5.76 -10.02
CA VAL A 14 -11.63 5.83 -9.93
C VAL A 14 -11.10 4.86 -8.87
N LEU A 15 -11.73 4.81 -7.69
CA LEU A 15 -11.34 3.86 -6.64
C LEU A 15 -11.48 2.39 -7.09
N ARG A 16 -12.54 2.04 -7.81
CA ARG A 16 -12.71 0.67 -8.35
C ARG A 16 -11.61 0.33 -9.35
N GLN A 17 -11.21 1.26 -10.21
CA GLN A 17 -10.10 1.07 -11.15
C GLN A 17 -8.77 0.89 -10.40
N ALA A 18 -8.50 1.72 -9.40
CA ALA A 18 -7.31 1.62 -8.56
C ALA A 18 -7.22 0.24 -7.86
N VAL A 19 -8.35 -0.28 -7.34
CA VAL A 19 -8.39 -1.63 -6.76
C VAL A 19 -8.05 -2.71 -7.79
N LYS A 20 -8.56 -2.61 -9.03
CA LYS A 20 -8.20 -3.56 -10.10
C LYS A 20 -6.72 -3.47 -10.47
N ALA A 21 -6.15 -2.27 -10.53
CA ALA A 21 -4.73 -2.07 -10.80
C ALA A 21 -3.85 -2.68 -9.69
N ALA A 22 -4.17 -2.41 -8.42
CA ALA A 22 -3.46 -2.99 -7.27
C ALA A 22 -3.53 -4.52 -7.23
N GLN A 23 -4.63 -5.11 -7.71
CA GLN A 23 -4.75 -6.57 -7.83
C GLN A 23 -3.87 -7.18 -8.93
N ARG A 24 -3.60 -6.43 -10.00
CA ARG A 24 -2.73 -6.87 -11.10
C ARG A 24 -1.26 -6.69 -10.74
N GLN A 25 -0.92 -5.55 -10.14
CA GLN A 25 0.46 -5.20 -9.78
C GLN A 25 0.46 -4.48 -8.42
N PRO A 26 0.68 -5.21 -7.32
CA PRO A 26 0.71 -4.61 -5.98
C PRO A 26 2.05 -3.94 -5.65
N ARG A 27 3.10 -4.19 -6.45
CA ARG A 27 4.45 -3.67 -6.19
C ARG A 27 4.54 -2.21 -6.63
N LEU A 28 4.87 -1.33 -5.70
CA LEU A 28 5.33 0.02 -6.01
C LEU A 28 6.86 0.03 -6.15
N ALA A 29 7.36 0.58 -7.26
CA ALA A 29 8.74 0.98 -7.39
C ALA A 29 8.83 2.51 -7.24
N PHE A 30 9.80 2.99 -6.47
CA PHE A 30 10.09 4.41 -6.34
C PHE A 30 11.60 4.60 -6.43
N TYR A 31 12.02 5.67 -7.11
CA TYR A 31 13.43 6.01 -7.26
C TYR A 31 13.82 7.00 -6.16
N SER A 32 14.60 6.53 -5.19
CA SER A 32 15.18 7.38 -4.15
C SER A 32 16.54 6.84 -3.73
N PRO A 33 17.64 7.48 -4.17
CA PRO A 33 19.00 7.07 -3.81
C PRO A 33 19.23 7.05 -2.30
N VAL A 34 18.68 8.03 -1.58
CA VAL A 34 18.80 8.14 -0.11
C VAL A 34 18.09 6.99 0.59
N ALA A 35 16.83 6.69 0.20
CA ALA A 35 16.10 5.57 0.79
C ALA A 35 16.79 4.24 0.45
N ALA A 36 17.30 4.08 -0.77
CA ALA A 36 18.05 2.89 -1.17
C ALA A 36 19.30 2.71 -0.30
N CYS A 37 20.06 3.77 -0.04
CA CYS A 37 21.23 3.73 0.84
C CYS A 37 20.85 3.23 2.25
N ILE A 38 19.86 3.88 2.89
CA ILE A 38 19.42 3.54 4.25
C ILE A 38 18.90 2.11 4.32
N LEU A 39 18.06 1.69 3.38
CA LEU A 39 17.46 0.35 3.39
C LEU A 39 18.52 -0.73 3.14
N ASN A 40 19.51 -0.48 2.27
CA ASN A 40 20.62 -1.41 2.07
C ASN A 40 21.50 -1.52 3.32
N TYR A 41 21.76 -0.40 4.01
CA TYR A 41 22.44 -0.44 5.30
C TYR A 41 21.71 -1.35 6.30
N TRP A 42 20.39 -1.17 6.49
CA TRP A 42 19.61 -1.99 7.42
C TRP A 42 19.57 -3.47 7.03
N LYS A 43 19.51 -3.78 5.73
CA LYS A 43 19.57 -5.17 5.25
C LYS A 43 20.90 -5.84 5.57
N SER A 44 22.01 -5.10 5.55
CA SER A 44 23.32 -5.63 5.92
C SER A 44 23.53 -5.68 7.42
N ALA A 45 22.96 -4.72 8.17
CA ALA A 45 23.17 -4.58 9.61
C ALA A 45 22.27 -5.48 10.47
N VAL A 46 21.06 -5.84 10.00
CA VAL A 46 20.08 -6.60 10.78
C VAL A 46 19.77 -7.95 10.14
N PRO A 47 20.06 -9.07 10.82
CA PRO A 47 19.69 -10.40 10.36
C PRO A 47 18.19 -10.50 10.08
N ARG A 48 17.83 -11.13 8.95
CA ARG A 48 16.45 -11.35 8.51
C ARG A 48 15.63 -10.06 8.28
N PHE A 49 16.27 -8.92 8.09
CA PHE A 49 15.57 -7.68 7.75
C PHE A 49 14.83 -7.79 6.41
N SER A 50 13.52 -7.50 6.43
CA SER A 50 12.66 -7.47 5.25
C SER A 50 12.44 -6.03 4.80
N MET A 51 13.22 -5.58 3.81
CA MET A 51 13.06 -4.25 3.20
C MET A 51 11.62 -4.01 2.73
N SER A 52 11.01 -5.03 2.10
CA SER A 52 9.67 -4.95 1.54
C SER A 52 8.61 -4.70 2.62
N GLU A 53 8.71 -5.41 3.75
CA GLU A 53 7.77 -5.29 4.86
C GLU A 53 7.96 -3.96 5.60
N PHE A 54 9.22 -3.60 5.87
CA PHE A 54 9.56 -2.33 6.51
C PHE A 54 9.03 -1.14 5.71
N LEU A 55 9.27 -1.15 4.40
CA LEU A 55 8.81 -0.11 3.50
C LEU A 55 7.27 -0.06 3.40
N ALA A 56 6.61 -1.22 3.27
CA ALA A 56 5.16 -1.29 3.24
C ALA A 56 4.56 -0.64 4.50
N ASN A 57 5.11 -0.95 5.68
CA ASN A 57 4.68 -0.37 6.94
C ASN A 57 4.82 1.16 6.99
N ILE A 58 5.93 1.71 6.50
CA ILE A 58 6.14 3.16 6.44
C ILE A 58 5.13 3.82 5.49
N VAL A 59 5.02 3.29 4.27
CA VAL A 59 4.15 3.85 3.24
C VAL A 59 2.69 3.80 3.67
N GLU A 60 2.21 2.66 4.21
CA GLU A 60 0.85 2.54 4.69
C GLU A 60 0.53 3.50 5.84
N LYS A 61 1.46 3.67 6.80
CA LYS A 61 1.31 4.67 7.87
C LYS A 61 1.14 6.08 7.32
N GLU A 62 1.98 6.48 6.36
CA GLU A 62 1.92 7.83 5.80
C GLU A 62 0.68 8.03 4.92
N LEU A 63 0.26 7.02 4.15
CA LEU A 63 -0.98 7.07 3.37
C LEU A 63 -2.23 7.16 4.27
N ALA A 64 -2.26 6.41 5.38
CA ALA A 64 -3.36 6.44 6.34
C ALA A 64 -3.48 7.81 7.02
N LYS A 65 -2.35 8.46 7.34
CA LYS A 65 -2.33 9.83 7.88
C LYS A 65 -2.79 10.85 6.83
N ARG A 66 -2.29 10.74 5.59
CA ARG A 66 -2.53 11.73 4.54
C ARG A 66 -3.96 11.67 3.98
N TRP A 67 -4.53 10.47 3.82
CA TRP A 67 -5.88 10.26 3.29
C TRP A 67 -6.67 9.21 4.10
N PRO A 68 -7.10 9.51 5.35
CA PRO A 68 -7.70 8.52 6.24
C PRO A 68 -8.96 7.85 5.68
N LYS A 69 -9.86 8.63 5.06
CA LYS A 69 -11.11 8.12 4.48
C LYS A 69 -10.86 7.21 3.27
N LEU A 70 -9.92 7.59 2.41
CA LEU A 70 -9.56 6.79 1.23
C LEU A 70 -8.88 5.48 1.64
N TYR A 71 -7.97 5.54 2.62
CA TYR A 71 -7.29 4.37 3.16
C TYR A 71 -8.30 3.35 3.71
N ARG A 72 -9.24 3.77 4.56
CA ARG A 72 -10.31 2.88 5.08
C ARG A 72 -11.14 2.23 3.98
N MET A 73 -11.53 3.01 2.96
CA MET A 73 -12.30 2.49 1.83
C MET A 73 -11.50 1.51 0.97
N ALA A 74 -10.22 1.79 0.74
CA ALA A 74 -9.32 0.92 -0.01
C ALA A 74 -9.07 -0.38 0.75
N GLU A 75 -8.74 -0.30 2.04
CA GLU A 75 -8.50 -1.44 2.92
C GLU A 75 -9.70 -2.39 2.95
N ALA A 76 -10.92 -1.87 3.15
CA ALA A 76 -12.14 -2.67 3.14
C ALA A 76 -12.33 -3.40 1.79
N LYS A 77 -12.13 -2.71 0.67
CA LYS A 77 -12.31 -3.30 -0.67
C LYS A 77 -11.23 -4.32 -1.03
N VAL A 78 -10.02 -4.12 -0.54
CA VAL A 78 -8.86 -4.99 -0.77
C VAL A 78 -8.94 -6.25 0.11
N LYS A 79 -9.10 -6.12 1.43
CA LYS A 79 -9.16 -7.26 2.37
C LYS A 79 -10.28 -8.24 2.05
N THR A 80 -11.44 -7.74 1.62
CA THR A 80 -12.60 -8.58 1.27
C THR A 80 -12.32 -9.49 0.05
N LYS A 81 -11.46 -9.07 -0.89
CA LYS A 81 -11.15 -9.83 -2.10
C LYS A 81 -9.92 -10.73 -2.01
N PHE A 82 -8.96 -10.42 -1.13
CA PHE A 82 -7.83 -11.33 -0.86
C PHE A 82 -8.25 -12.56 -0.04
N ARG A 83 -9.23 -12.44 0.88
CA ARG A 83 -9.82 -13.58 1.60
C ARG A 83 -10.55 -14.57 0.69
N THR A 84 -11.25 -14.08 -0.34
CA THR A 84 -12.00 -14.93 -1.29
C THR A 84 -11.08 -15.73 -2.22
N ARG A 85 -9.91 -15.19 -2.59
CA ARG A 85 -8.88 -15.93 -3.33
C ARG A 85 -8.20 -17.02 -2.50
N ARG A 86 -7.96 -16.79 -1.20
CA ARG A 86 -7.41 -17.82 -0.29
C ARG A 86 -8.36 -19.01 -0.12
N ARG A 87 -9.67 -18.77 0.02
CA ARG A 87 -10.67 -19.85 0.16
C ARG A 87 -10.79 -20.74 -1.07
N ARG A 88 -10.68 -20.18 -2.29
CA ARG A 88 -10.76 -20.97 -3.53
C ARG A 88 -9.58 -21.92 -3.74
N ARG A 89 -8.38 -21.57 -3.25
CA ARG A 89 -7.17 -22.44 -3.33
C ARG A 89 -7.12 -23.57 -2.30
N SER A 90 -8.02 -23.58 -1.32
CA SER A 90 -8.09 -24.63 -0.29
C SER A 90 -9.21 -25.63 -0.58
N SER A 91 -9.81 -25.57 -1.77
CA SER A 91 -10.94 -26.40 -2.21
C SER A 91 -10.70 -26.99 -3.61
N GLU A 92 -9.44 -26.99 -4.05
CA GLU A 92 -8.91 -27.63 -5.27
C GLU A 92 -7.82 -28.61 -4.84
#